data_AF-A0A1Y1NK01-F1
#
_entry.id   AF-A0A1Y1NK01-F1
#
_cell.length_a   1.000
_cell.length_b   1.000
_cell.length_c   1.000
_cell.angle_alpha   90.00
_cell.angle_beta   90.00
_cell.angle_gamma   90.00
#
_symmetry.space_group_name_H-M   'P 1'
#
loop_
_entity.id
_entity.type
_entity.pdbx_description
1 polymer ?
#
loop_
_entity_poly.entity_id
_entity_poly.type
_entity_poly.pdbx_seq_one_letter_code
_entity_poly.pdbx_strand_id
1 'polypeptide(L)'
;MQPRIVPTGQHISNLNDHKNIVSNSARRLEVLRNCINCIFENKISDARKTFPAVLRALKSKQARLALCNELSQHVIGNKAMLEHQQFDLVVRLMNCALQDDSSMDEHGVAAALLPLATAFCRKLCTGVIQFAYTCIQEHAVWQNQQFWEAAFYLDVQKDIKALYLPRLDSISPRLGTDHILATPTSPRDSKDFAWQNRRSVISRVQEPSALEIAAEQMRLWSSVDSEKQKELITSEESTLYSQAIHYANRMVSLLIPLDIGNRLHKQDHSLDEERASNSIANRYVV
;
A
#
# COMPACT_ATOMS: atom_id res chain seq x y z
N MET A 1 5.91 25.61 -35.28
CA MET A 1 4.97 24.46 -35.28
C MET A 1 4.74 24.08 -33.83
N GLN A 2 3.54 24.27 -33.29
CA GLN A 2 3.24 23.88 -31.91
C GLN A 2 3.11 22.34 -31.84
N PRO A 3 3.72 21.64 -30.87
CA PRO A 3 3.61 20.19 -30.78
C PRO A 3 2.15 19.78 -30.52
N ARG A 4 1.67 18.78 -31.26
CA ARG A 4 0.29 18.27 -31.20
C ARG A 4 0.26 16.99 -30.35
N ILE A 5 -0.64 16.93 -29.38
CA ILE A 5 -0.87 15.74 -28.55
C ILE A 5 -1.53 14.66 -29.41
N VAL A 6 -0.95 13.45 -29.40
CA VAL A 6 -1.53 12.26 -30.03
C VAL A 6 -2.42 11.56 -28.99
N PRO A 7 -3.73 11.36 -29.26
CA PRO A 7 -4.61 10.68 -28.32
C PRO A 7 -4.10 9.27 -28.00
N THR A 8 -4.16 8.88 -26.72
CA THR A 8 -3.96 7.48 -26.35
C THR A 8 -5.14 6.66 -26.88
N GLY A 9 -4.86 5.51 -27.51
CA GLY A 9 -5.89 4.63 -28.07
C GLY A 9 -6.88 4.12 -27.01
N GLN A 10 -8.03 3.61 -27.44
CA GLN A 10 -9.08 3.11 -26.54
C GLN A 10 -8.54 2.07 -25.54
N HIS A 11 -8.83 2.27 -24.26
CA HIS A 11 -8.43 1.37 -23.17
C HIS A 11 -9.12 0.01 -23.33
N ILE A 12 -8.36 -1.07 -23.58
CA ILE A 12 -8.86 -2.42 -23.95
C ILE A 12 -9.44 -3.20 -22.74
N SER A 13 -10.09 -2.55 -21.78
CA SER A 13 -10.38 -3.17 -20.47
C SER A 13 -11.85 -3.49 -20.19
N ASN A 14 -12.76 -3.43 -21.17
CA ASN A 14 -14.20 -3.61 -20.93
C ASN A 14 -14.85 -4.73 -21.76
N LEU A 15 -14.19 -5.88 -21.90
CA LEU A 15 -14.80 -7.07 -22.51
C LEU A 15 -14.60 -8.30 -21.63
N ASN A 16 -15.39 -8.44 -20.55
CA ASN A 16 -16.03 -9.73 -20.22
C ASN A 16 -17.01 -9.69 -19.03
N ASP A 17 -18.30 -9.87 -19.36
CA ASP A 17 -19.23 -10.87 -18.79
C ASP A 17 -19.47 -10.97 -17.27
N HIS A 18 -20.27 -10.09 -16.65
CA HIS A 18 -20.66 -10.20 -15.23
C HIS A 18 -22.16 -9.93 -14.97
N LYS A 19 -23.04 -10.91 -15.23
CA LYS A 19 -24.43 -10.83 -14.72
C LYS A 19 -24.83 -11.91 -13.70
N ASN A 20 -24.15 -13.06 -13.64
CA ASN A 20 -24.52 -14.15 -12.70
C ASN A 20 -23.53 -14.41 -11.55
N ILE A 21 -22.35 -13.78 -11.54
CA ILE A 21 -21.29 -13.95 -10.50
C ILE A 21 -21.43 -12.94 -9.34
N VAL A 22 -22.22 -11.88 -9.51
CA VAL A 22 -22.22 -10.68 -8.65
C VAL A 22 -22.91 -10.89 -7.29
N SER A 23 -23.92 -11.75 -7.19
CA SER A 23 -24.70 -11.91 -5.94
C SER A 23 -23.92 -12.66 -4.85
N ASN A 24 -23.27 -13.78 -5.20
CA ASN A 24 -22.47 -14.56 -4.26
C ASN A 24 -21.19 -13.84 -3.85
N SER A 25 -20.58 -13.05 -4.74
CA SER A 25 -19.44 -12.20 -4.37
C SER A 25 -19.87 -11.08 -3.44
N ALA A 26 -21.01 -10.42 -3.68
CA ALA A 26 -21.53 -9.35 -2.81
C ALA A 26 -21.74 -9.83 -1.36
N ARG A 27 -22.38 -10.99 -1.15
CA ARG A 27 -22.57 -11.55 0.20
C ARG A 27 -21.23 -11.86 0.89
N ARG A 28 -20.24 -12.38 0.16
CA ARG A 28 -18.91 -12.67 0.69
C ARG A 28 -18.17 -11.39 1.09
N LEU A 29 -18.28 -10.33 0.28
CA LEU A 29 -17.72 -9.02 0.59
C LEU A 29 -18.39 -8.40 1.82
N GLU A 30 -19.69 -8.58 1.98
CA GLU A 30 -20.41 -8.10 3.16
C GLU A 30 -19.96 -8.81 4.44
N VAL A 31 -19.77 -10.13 4.38
CA VAL A 31 -19.23 -10.90 5.53
C VAL A 31 -17.81 -10.45 5.87
N LEU A 32 -16.97 -10.15 4.88
CA LEU A 32 -15.63 -9.57 5.06
C LEU A 32 -15.70 -8.23 5.79
N ARG A 33 -16.51 -7.28 5.31
CA ARG A 33 -16.67 -5.95 5.92
C ARG A 33 -17.14 -6.05 7.37
N ASN A 34 -18.17 -6.86 7.62
CA ASN A 34 -18.70 -7.04 8.96
C ASN A 34 -17.67 -7.66 9.92
N CYS A 35 -16.88 -8.63 9.46
CA CYS A 35 -15.80 -9.19 10.26
C CYS A 35 -14.74 -8.14 10.62
N ILE A 36 -14.32 -7.32 9.66
CA ILE A 36 -13.35 -6.24 9.90
C ILE A 36 -13.91 -5.24 10.90
N ASN A 37 -15.15 -4.79 10.72
CA ASN A 37 -15.83 -3.91 11.66
C ASN A 37 -15.88 -4.50 13.07
N CYS A 38 -16.23 -5.79 13.22
CA CYS A 38 -16.19 -6.46 14.53
C CYS A 38 -14.80 -6.45 15.16
N ILE A 39 -13.72 -6.63 14.38
CA ILE A 39 -12.34 -6.52 14.89
C ILE A 39 -12.10 -5.12 15.44
N PHE A 40 -12.39 -4.07 14.67
CA PHE A 40 -12.13 -2.68 15.05
C PHE A 40 -13.09 -2.12 16.12
N GLU A 41 -14.24 -2.75 16.33
CA GLU A 41 -15.17 -2.48 17.45
C GLU A 41 -14.84 -3.29 18.72
N ASN A 42 -13.73 -4.04 18.71
CA ASN A 42 -13.31 -4.94 19.79
C ASN A 42 -14.31 -6.07 20.11
N LYS A 43 -15.16 -6.44 19.15
CA LYS A 43 -16.08 -7.59 19.22
C LYS A 43 -15.36 -8.86 18.74
N ILE A 44 -14.27 -9.22 19.41
CA ILE A 44 -13.34 -10.28 18.97
C ILE A 44 -14.04 -11.64 18.82
N SER A 45 -14.94 -11.99 19.74
CA SER A 45 -15.69 -13.25 19.70
C SER A 45 -16.56 -13.37 18.45
N ASP A 46 -17.19 -12.28 18.00
CA ASP A 46 -18.03 -12.27 16.82
C ASP A 46 -17.20 -12.29 15.54
N ALA A 47 -16.09 -11.54 15.51
CA ALA A 47 -15.12 -11.61 14.42
C ALA A 47 -14.60 -13.04 14.24
N ARG A 48 -14.26 -13.75 15.32
CA ARG A 48 -13.75 -15.14 15.26
C ARG A 48 -14.76 -16.13 14.67
N LYS A 49 -16.07 -15.90 14.84
CA LYS A 49 -17.11 -16.77 14.25
C LYS A 49 -17.11 -16.70 12.72
N THR A 50 -16.90 -15.52 12.15
CA THR A 50 -16.92 -15.30 10.70
C THR A 50 -15.54 -15.40 10.05
N PHE A 51 -14.47 -15.34 10.84
CA PHE A 51 -13.08 -15.33 10.38
C PHE A 51 -12.72 -16.46 9.40
N PRO A 52 -13.08 -17.74 9.62
CA PRO A 52 -12.78 -18.81 8.66
C PRO A 52 -13.51 -18.66 7.32
N ALA A 53 -14.70 -18.05 7.32
CA ALA A 53 -15.42 -17.74 6.10
C ALA A 53 -14.73 -16.59 5.33
N VAL A 54 -14.21 -15.61 6.06
CA VAL A 54 -13.44 -14.50 5.49
C VAL A 54 -12.13 -14.98 4.86
N LEU A 55 -11.35 -15.81 5.55
CA LEU A 55 -10.12 -16.37 4.99
C LEU A 55 -10.39 -17.14 3.68
N ARG A 56 -11.51 -17.87 3.60
CA ARG A 56 -11.92 -18.54 2.35
C ARG A 56 -12.33 -17.55 1.26
N ALA A 57 -12.95 -16.43 1.63
CA ALA A 57 -13.34 -15.39 0.67
C ALA A 57 -12.12 -14.66 0.08
N LEU A 58 -11.03 -14.51 0.85
CA LEU A 58 -9.79 -13.84 0.42
C LEU A 58 -9.05 -14.54 -0.73
N LYS A 59 -9.42 -15.77 -1.10
CA LYS A 59 -8.96 -16.39 -2.35
C LYS A 59 -9.37 -15.59 -3.59
N SER A 60 -10.44 -14.80 -3.49
CA SER A 60 -10.88 -13.92 -4.57
C SER A 60 -10.09 -12.61 -4.58
N LYS A 61 -9.58 -12.21 -5.75
CA LYS A 61 -8.96 -10.90 -5.99
C LYS A 61 -9.83 -9.75 -5.47
N GLN A 62 -11.13 -9.77 -5.74
CA GLN A 62 -12.05 -8.72 -5.32
C GLN A 62 -12.13 -8.59 -3.80
N ALA A 63 -12.07 -9.72 -3.07
CA ALA A 63 -12.09 -9.73 -1.62
C ALA A 63 -10.77 -9.23 -1.02
N ARG A 64 -9.62 -9.52 -1.63
CA ARG A 64 -8.32 -8.98 -1.21
C ARG A 64 -8.25 -7.47 -1.36
N LEU A 65 -8.67 -6.94 -2.52
CA LEU A 65 -8.74 -5.50 -2.74
C LEU A 65 -9.74 -4.82 -1.80
N ALA A 66 -10.90 -5.46 -1.56
CA ALA A 66 -11.86 -4.96 -0.56
C ALA A 66 -11.25 -4.93 0.85
N LEU A 67 -10.51 -5.97 1.27
CA LEU A 67 -9.79 -5.98 2.54
C LEU A 67 -8.83 -4.79 2.65
N CYS A 68 -7.99 -4.54 1.64
CA CYS A 68 -7.07 -3.41 1.63
C CYS A 68 -7.81 -2.07 1.77
N ASN A 69 -8.93 -1.90 1.08
CA ASN A 69 -9.74 -0.69 1.15
C ASN A 69 -10.35 -0.48 2.55
N GLU A 70 -10.96 -1.50 3.14
CA GLU A 70 -11.55 -1.41 4.49
C GLU A 70 -10.47 -1.11 5.55
N LEU A 71 -9.33 -1.81 5.49
CA LEU A 71 -8.21 -1.56 6.37
C LEU A 71 -7.68 -0.12 6.23
N SER A 72 -7.57 0.39 5.00
CA SER A 72 -7.20 1.77 4.75
C SER A 72 -8.17 2.76 5.41
N GLN A 73 -9.49 2.55 5.31
CA GLN A 73 -10.47 3.41 5.98
C GLN A 73 -10.27 3.48 7.50
N HIS A 74 -9.89 2.37 8.14
CA HIS A 74 -9.60 2.37 9.57
C HIS A 74 -8.32 3.14 9.93
N VAL A 75 -7.29 3.10 9.09
CA VAL A 75 -6.08 3.92 9.28
C VAL A 75 -6.42 5.41 9.20
N ILE A 76 -7.24 5.81 8.23
CA ILE A 76 -7.69 7.20 8.03
C ILE A 76 -8.54 7.67 9.21
N GLY A 77 -9.38 6.79 9.75
CA GLY A 77 -10.13 7.02 10.98
C GLY A 77 -9.28 7.02 12.26
N ASN A 78 -7.96 7.08 12.17
CA ASN A 78 -7.00 7.07 13.29
C ASN A 78 -7.11 5.82 14.19
N LYS A 79 -7.48 4.66 13.63
CA LYS A 79 -7.57 3.38 14.33
C LYS A 79 -6.40 2.45 13.99
N ALA A 80 -5.21 3.01 13.78
CA ALA A 80 -4.02 2.24 13.38
C ALA A 80 -3.30 1.56 14.57
N MET A 81 -3.48 2.08 15.79
CA MET A 81 -2.95 1.46 17.02
C MET A 81 -3.96 0.45 17.58
N LEU A 82 -3.59 -0.82 17.56
CA LEU A 82 -4.48 -1.95 17.84
C LEU A 82 -4.16 -2.62 19.18
N GLU A 83 -5.19 -3.22 19.79
CA GLU A 83 -5.02 -4.16 20.90
C GLU A 83 -4.42 -5.48 20.41
N HIS A 84 -3.87 -6.27 21.35
CA HIS A 84 -3.17 -7.51 21.05
C HIS A 84 -3.98 -8.47 20.13
N GLN A 85 -5.24 -8.72 20.49
CA GLN A 85 -6.11 -9.62 19.73
C GLN A 85 -6.54 -9.04 18.37
N GLN A 86 -6.76 -7.72 18.29
CA GLN A 86 -7.08 -7.05 17.03
C GLN A 86 -5.91 -7.14 16.05
N PHE A 87 -4.70 -6.85 16.55
CA PHE A 87 -3.47 -6.91 15.77
C PHE A 87 -3.23 -8.30 15.18
N ASP A 88 -3.38 -9.36 15.99
CA ASP A 88 -3.21 -10.74 15.51
C ASP A 88 -4.19 -11.10 14.39
N LEU A 89 -5.44 -10.65 14.49
CA LEU A 89 -6.45 -10.90 13.46
C LEU A 89 -6.16 -10.09 12.19
N VAL A 90 -5.79 -8.81 12.30
CA VAL A 90 -5.44 -7.96 11.16
C VAL A 90 -4.21 -8.52 10.42
N VAL A 91 -3.13 -8.82 11.14
CA VAL A 91 -1.92 -9.42 10.56
C VAL A 91 -2.24 -10.74 9.86
N ARG A 92 -3.10 -11.57 10.44
CA ARG A 92 -3.51 -12.84 9.81
C ARG A 92 -4.31 -12.62 8.52
N LEU A 93 -5.16 -11.60 8.45
CA LEU A 93 -5.84 -11.21 7.22
C LEU A 93 -4.86 -10.70 6.16
N MET A 94 -3.91 -9.85 6.54
CA MET A 94 -2.88 -9.33 5.63
C MET A 94 -2.01 -10.47 5.07
N ASN A 95 -1.55 -11.38 5.94
CA ASN A 95 -0.78 -12.55 5.51
C ASN A 95 -1.58 -13.45 4.56
N CYS A 96 -2.85 -13.71 4.84
CA CYS A 96 -3.70 -14.49 3.94
C CYS A 96 -3.88 -13.82 2.57
N ALA A 97 -3.99 -12.49 2.53
CA ALA A 97 -4.13 -11.76 1.28
C ALA A 97 -2.87 -11.82 0.39
N LEU A 98 -1.69 -11.90 1.02
CA LEU A 98 -0.39 -12.01 0.34
C LEU A 98 -0.08 -13.44 -0.12
N GLN A 99 -0.51 -14.48 0.63
CA GLN A 99 -0.22 -15.89 0.29
C GLN A 99 -0.81 -16.33 -1.06
N ASP A 100 -1.96 -15.78 -1.44
CA ASP A 100 -2.64 -16.12 -2.70
C ASP A 100 -2.19 -15.20 -3.87
N ASP A 101 -1.16 -14.37 -3.69
CA ASP A 101 -0.63 -13.50 -4.75
C ASP A 101 0.60 -14.13 -5.42
N SER A 102 0.78 -13.84 -6.71
CA SER A 102 2.03 -14.19 -7.38
C SER A 102 3.16 -13.31 -6.84
N SER A 103 4.41 -13.74 -7.00
CA SER A 103 5.58 -12.91 -6.62
C SER A 103 5.65 -11.57 -7.37
N MET A 104 4.81 -11.36 -8.37
CA MET A 104 4.74 -10.18 -9.23
C MET A 104 3.68 -9.16 -8.82
N ASP A 105 2.89 -9.39 -7.76
CA ASP A 105 1.77 -8.52 -7.37
C ASP A 105 0.83 -8.20 -8.55
N GLU A 106 0.40 -9.24 -9.28
CA GLU A 106 -0.40 -9.11 -10.50
C GLU A 106 -1.74 -8.37 -10.26
N HIS A 107 -2.12 -8.19 -9.00
CA HIS A 107 -3.39 -7.63 -8.60
C HIS A 107 -3.28 -6.33 -7.81
N GLY A 108 -2.08 -5.86 -7.49
CA GLY A 108 -1.84 -4.63 -6.72
C GLY A 108 -2.20 -4.77 -5.23
N VAL A 109 -2.33 -5.99 -4.71
CA VAL A 109 -2.66 -6.24 -3.30
C VAL A 109 -1.44 -5.95 -2.42
N ALA A 110 -0.25 -6.38 -2.84
CA ALA A 110 0.98 -6.12 -2.09
C ALA A 110 1.28 -4.61 -2.04
N ALA A 111 1.12 -3.90 -3.18
CA ALA A 111 1.23 -2.45 -3.23
C ALA A 111 0.22 -1.74 -2.30
N ALA A 112 -1.04 -2.21 -2.26
CA ALA A 112 -2.06 -1.64 -1.38
C ALA A 112 -1.82 -1.94 0.12
N LEU A 113 -1.20 -3.07 0.45
CA LEU A 113 -0.84 -3.43 1.82
C LEU A 113 0.41 -2.72 2.33
N LEU A 114 1.29 -2.25 1.44
CA LEU A 114 2.55 -1.60 1.79
C LEU A 114 2.39 -0.40 2.76
N PRO A 115 1.51 0.60 2.52
CA PRO A 115 1.25 1.67 3.50
C PRO A 115 0.60 1.16 4.79
N LEU A 116 -0.21 0.11 4.71
CA LEU A 116 -0.93 -0.46 5.87
C LEU A 116 0.04 -1.19 6.81
N ALA A 117 1.05 -1.87 6.26
CA ALA A 117 2.08 -2.58 7.01
C ALA A 117 2.90 -1.66 7.92
N THR A 118 3.14 -0.42 7.47
CA THR A 118 3.83 0.62 8.25
C THR A 118 2.89 1.42 9.16
N ALA A 119 1.58 1.38 8.92
CA ALA A 119 0.60 2.11 9.72
C ALA A 119 0.12 1.30 10.93
N PHE A 120 -0.28 0.04 10.73
CA PHE A 120 -0.83 -0.77 11.81
C PHE A 120 0.25 -1.18 12.80
N CYS A 121 -0.01 -0.95 14.09
CA CYS A 121 0.90 -1.29 15.16
C CYS A 121 0.17 -1.68 16.44
N ARG A 122 0.87 -2.33 17.35
CA ARG A 122 0.43 -2.57 18.73
C ARG A 122 1.52 -2.18 19.71
N LYS A 123 1.11 -1.78 20.91
CA LYS A 123 2.03 -1.54 22.03
C LYS A 123 2.21 -2.84 22.80
N LEU A 124 3.46 -3.25 23.03
CA LEU A 124 3.79 -4.48 23.79
C LEU A 124 4.02 -4.15 25.27
N CYS A 125 5.18 -3.58 25.58
CA CYS A 125 5.54 -3.08 26.91
C CYS A 125 5.90 -1.58 26.83
N THR A 126 6.36 -0.98 27.93
CA THR A 126 6.64 0.46 28.02
C THR A 126 7.68 0.89 26.99
N GLY A 127 7.22 1.59 25.95
CA GLY A 127 8.06 2.14 24.89
C GLY A 127 8.28 1.22 23.69
N VAL A 128 7.77 -0.02 23.72
CA VAL A 128 7.94 -0.97 22.61
C VAL A 128 6.67 -1.04 21.77
N ILE A 129 6.82 -0.70 20.48
CA ILE A 129 5.77 -0.78 19.47
C ILE A 129 6.17 -1.81 18.44
N GLN A 130 5.26 -2.74 18.15
CA GLN A 130 5.40 -3.70 17.07
C GLN A 130 4.51 -3.28 15.90
N PHE A 131 5.11 -3.16 14.72
CA PHE A 131 4.40 -2.85 13.48
C PHE A 131 4.01 -4.10 12.72
N ALA A 132 2.95 -4.02 11.91
CA ALA A 132 2.47 -5.13 11.11
C ALA A 132 3.51 -5.63 10.09
N TYR A 133 4.37 -4.75 9.57
CA TYR A 133 5.44 -5.14 8.64
C TYR A 133 6.33 -6.25 9.22
N THR A 134 6.56 -6.27 10.56
CA THR A 134 7.38 -7.27 11.25
C THR A 134 6.82 -8.69 11.16
N CYS A 135 5.52 -8.83 10.87
CA CYS A 135 4.83 -10.12 10.82
C CYS A 135 4.50 -10.57 9.39
N ILE A 136 4.89 -9.80 8.37
CA ILE A 136 4.65 -10.11 6.96
C ILE A 136 5.94 -10.09 6.13
N GLN A 137 7.12 -9.95 6.76
CA GLN A 137 8.40 -9.84 6.05
C GLN A 137 8.75 -11.08 5.20
N GLU A 138 8.17 -12.25 5.51
CA GLU A 138 8.55 -13.53 4.88
C GLU A 138 7.95 -13.76 3.48
N HIS A 139 7.13 -12.85 2.96
CA HIS A 139 6.54 -13.03 1.62
C HIS A 139 7.55 -12.74 0.50
N ALA A 140 7.57 -13.62 -0.50
CA ALA A 140 8.51 -13.56 -1.64
C ALA A 140 8.35 -12.29 -2.49
N VAL A 141 7.16 -11.68 -2.51
CA VAL A 141 6.90 -10.43 -3.26
C VAL A 141 7.84 -9.29 -2.82
N TRP A 142 8.24 -9.25 -1.56
CA TRP A 142 9.17 -8.23 -1.07
C TRP A 142 10.58 -8.42 -1.64
N GLN A 143 11.01 -9.64 -1.96
CA GLN A 143 12.33 -9.85 -2.55
C GLN A 143 12.36 -9.54 -4.06
N ASN A 144 11.20 -9.23 -4.66
CA ASN A 144 11.11 -8.93 -6.09
C ASN A 144 11.42 -7.45 -6.36
N GLN A 145 12.52 -7.18 -7.07
CA GLN A 145 12.89 -5.83 -7.48
C GLN A 145 11.84 -5.18 -8.41
N GLN A 146 11.25 -5.94 -9.33
CA GLN A 146 10.26 -5.41 -10.28
C GLN A 146 9.00 -4.91 -9.56
N PHE A 147 8.61 -5.57 -8.46
CA PHE A 147 7.52 -5.11 -7.61
C PHE A 147 7.84 -3.71 -7.02
N TRP A 148 9.03 -3.54 -6.44
CA TRP A 148 9.42 -2.25 -5.84
C TRP A 148 9.49 -1.13 -6.86
N GLU A 149 10.06 -1.38 -8.03
CA GLU A 149 10.12 -0.41 -9.13
C GLU A 149 8.70 -0.01 -9.58
N ALA A 150 7.83 -1.00 -9.83
CA ALA A 150 6.46 -0.74 -10.24
C ALA A 150 5.67 0.05 -9.19
N ALA A 151 5.75 -0.35 -7.91
CA ALA A 151 5.06 0.33 -6.82
C ALA A 151 5.59 1.77 -6.63
N PHE A 152 6.91 1.96 -6.68
CA PHE A 152 7.54 3.27 -6.61
C PHE A 152 7.07 4.18 -7.75
N TYR A 153 7.13 3.71 -9.00
CA TYR A 153 6.70 4.51 -10.15
C TYR A 153 5.21 4.83 -10.11
N LEU A 154 4.37 3.91 -9.67
CA LEU A 154 2.93 4.16 -9.52
C LEU A 154 2.66 5.29 -8.52
N ASP A 155 3.32 5.28 -7.36
CA ASP A 155 3.14 6.32 -6.35
C ASP A 155 3.75 7.66 -6.80
N VAL A 156 4.97 7.67 -7.37
CA VAL A 156 5.59 8.88 -7.94
C VAL A 156 4.68 9.49 -9.01
N GLN A 157 4.18 8.66 -9.92
CA GLN A 157 3.28 9.12 -10.99
C GLN A 157 2.00 9.73 -10.41
N LYS A 158 1.42 9.11 -9.38
CA LYS A 158 0.23 9.60 -8.70
C LYS A 158 0.48 10.97 -8.06
N ASP A 159 1.61 11.14 -7.39
CA ASP A 159 1.92 12.37 -6.66
C ASP A 159 2.34 13.51 -7.61
N ILE A 160 3.11 13.22 -8.66
CA ILE A 160 3.40 14.18 -9.73
C ILE A 160 2.11 14.62 -10.42
N LYS A 161 1.22 13.68 -10.75
CA LYS A 161 -0.09 14.00 -11.32
C LYS A 161 -0.89 14.95 -10.41
N ALA A 162 -0.81 14.78 -9.10
CA ALA A 162 -1.49 15.66 -8.14
C ALA A 162 -0.94 17.10 -8.13
N LEU A 163 0.30 17.35 -8.56
CA LEU A 163 0.86 18.69 -8.71
C LEU A 163 0.18 19.49 -9.83
N TYR A 164 -0.27 18.78 -10.88
CA TYR A 164 -0.80 19.38 -12.10
C TYR A 164 -2.32 19.38 -12.20
N LEU A 165 -3.01 18.57 -11.38
CA LEU A 165 -4.46 18.62 -11.28
C LEU A 165 -4.88 19.91 -10.55
N PRO A 166 -5.99 20.55 -10.98
CA PRO A 166 -6.51 21.71 -10.28
C PRO A 166 -6.76 21.36 -8.81
N ARG A 167 -6.02 21.98 -7.88
CA ARG A 167 -6.41 21.98 -6.48
C ARG A 167 -7.79 22.64 -6.43
N LEU A 168 -8.79 21.93 -5.90
CA LEU A 168 -10.19 22.38 -5.88
C LEU A 168 -10.37 23.77 -5.23
N ASP A 169 -9.37 24.24 -4.50
CA ASP A 169 -9.29 25.58 -3.90
C ASP A 169 -9.26 26.72 -4.94
N SER A 170 -8.93 26.43 -6.20
CA SER A 170 -8.88 27.42 -7.29
C SER A 170 -10.19 27.63 -8.05
N ILE A 171 -11.25 26.86 -7.74
CA ILE A 171 -12.56 26.93 -8.43
C ILE A 171 -13.64 27.59 -7.55
N SER A 172 -13.26 28.18 -6.40
CA SER A 172 -14.16 29.06 -5.64
C SER A 172 -13.86 30.54 -5.96
N PRO A 173 -14.50 31.16 -6.97
CA PRO A 173 -14.51 32.60 -7.05
C PRO A 173 -15.43 33.13 -5.93
N ARG A 174 -14.81 33.84 -4.98
CA ARG A 174 -15.42 34.87 -4.13
C ARG A 174 -16.36 34.40 -3.00
N LEU A 175 -15.78 34.18 -1.82
CA LEU A 175 -16.27 34.83 -0.60
C LEU A 175 -15.08 35.02 0.34
N GLY A 176 -15.07 36.17 1.02
CA GLY A 176 -13.88 36.80 1.54
C GLY A 176 -13.18 36.07 2.70
N THR A 177 -11.93 36.51 2.84
CA THR A 177 -11.27 36.86 4.10
C THR A 177 -10.31 35.82 4.69
N ASP A 178 -9.09 36.32 4.86
CA ASP A 178 -7.95 35.89 5.67
C ASP A 178 -6.94 34.83 5.17
N HIS A 179 -5.82 35.40 4.72
CA HIS A 179 -4.45 34.90 4.79
C HIS A 179 -4.19 33.95 5.96
N ILE A 180 -3.78 32.71 5.67
CA ILE A 180 -2.78 32.00 6.49
C ILE A 180 -1.77 31.34 5.53
N LEU A 181 -0.58 31.90 5.51
CA LEU A 181 0.64 31.30 4.96
C LEU A 181 0.92 30.00 5.74
N ALA A 182 0.80 28.83 5.09
CA ALA A 182 1.26 27.57 5.64
C ALA A 182 2.64 27.23 5.04
N THR A 183 3.69 27.57 5.77
CA THR A 183 5.04 27.02 5.62
C THR A 183 5.04 25.51 5.87
N PRO A 184 5.80 24.70 5.11
CA PRO A 184 5.90 23.26 5.38
C PRO A 184 7.02 23.02 6.40
N THR A 185 6.65 22.89 7.67
CA THR A 185 7.52 22.29 8.70
C THR A 185 6.80 21.14 9.40
N SER A 186 7.42 19.96 9.31
CA SER A 186 7.18 18.72 10.08
C SER A 186 6.16 17.68 9.55
N PRO A 187 6.56 16.40 9.38
CA PRO A 187 5.71 15.31 8.91
C PRO A 187 5.02 14.60 10.08
N ARG A 188 3.89 15.13 10.52
CA ARG A 188 2.90 14.41 11.32
C ARG A 188 1.55 15.00 11.00
N ASP A 189 0.87 14.44 10.01
CA ASP A 189 -0.60 14.35 9.98
C ASP A 189 -1.06 13.61 8.72
N SER A 190 -1.70 12.46 8.95
CA SER A 190 -2.30 11.55 7.96
C SER A 190 -3.50 12.17 7.23
N LYS A 191 -3.31 13.24 6.47
CA LYS A 191 -4.39 13.94 5.73
C LYS A 191 -4.53 13.52 4.26
N ASP A 192 -3.70 12.62 3.75
CA ASP A 192 -3.63 12.33 2.30
C ASP A 192 -4.78 11.48 1.74
N PHE A 193 -5.61 10.89 2.60
CA PHE A 193 -6.66 9.97 2.15
C PHE A 193 -8.09 10.53 2.22
N ALA A 194 -8.29 11.68 2.88
CA ALA A 194 -9.60 12.36 2.89
C ALA A 194 -10.05 12.80 1.47
N TRP A 195 -9.12 12.85 0.52
CA TRP A 195 -9.33 13.22 -0.88
C TRP A 195 -10.09 12.18 -1.71
N GLN A 196 -10.12 10.90 -1.30
CA GLN A 196 -10.78 9.84 -2.07
C GLN A 196 -12.30 9.87 -1.92
N ASN A 197 -12.82 10.28 -0.76
CA ASN A 197 -14.26 10.19 -0.48
C ASN A 197 -15.07 11.36 -1.09
N ARG A 198 -14.43 12.52 -1.34
CA ARG A 198 -15.07 13.64 -2.08
C ARG A 198 -14.99 13.52 -3.61
N ARG A 199 -14.35 12.48 -4.16
CA ARG A 199 -14.34 12.18 -5.61
C ARG A 199 -15.63 11.48 -6.09
N SER A 200 -16.49 11.04 -5.18
CA SER A 200 -17.74 10.34 -5.47
C SER A 200 -18.77 11.19 -6.25
N VAL A 201 -18.78 12.51 -6.07
CA VAL A 201 -19.80 13.40 -6.67
C VAL A 201 -19.35 13.99 -8.02
N ILE A 202 -18.06 13.94 -8.36
CA ILE A 202 -17.51 14.43 -9.65
C ILE A 202 -16.98 13.24 -10.45
N SER A 203 -17.87 12.32 -10.83
CA SER A 203 -17.56 11.30 -11.83
C SER A 203 -18.18 11.72 -13.16
N ARG A 204 -17.34 12.15 -14.12
CA ARG A 204 -17.49 11.98 -15.58
C ARG A 204 -16.46 12.73 -16.46
N VAL A 205 -15.47 13.43 -15.90
CA VAL A 205 -14.27 13.76 -16.67
C VAL A 205 -13.23 12.72 -16.31
N GLN A 206 -12.86 11.90 -17.29
CA GLN A 206 -11.76 10.95 -17.16
C GLN A 206 -10.53 11.75 -16.70
N GLU A 207 -10.01 11.46 -15.51
CA GLU A 207 -8.84 12.20 -15.02
C GLU A 207 -7.70 12.04 -16.02
N PRO A 208 -7.01 13.13 -16.39
CA PRO A 208 -5.94 13.06 -17.37
C PRO A 208 -4.89 12.04 -16.91
N SER A 209 -4.45 11.21 -17.85
CA SER A 209 -3.34 10.28 -17.64
C SER A 209 -2.05 11.04 -17.42
N ALA A 210 -1.08 10.43 -16.74
CA ALA A 210 0.22 11.06 -16.51
C ALA A 210 0.92 11.44 -17.83
N LEU A 211 0.72 10.63 -18.88
CA LEU A 211 1.27 10.91 -20.20
C LEU A 211 0.60 12.12 -20.87
N GLU A 212 -0.71 12.30 -20.71
CA GLU A 212 -1.42 13.49 -21.20
C GLU A 212 -0.98 14.75 -20.47
N ILE A 213 -0.79 14.66 -19.16
CA ILE A 213 -0.25 15.78 -18.36
C ILE A 213 1.16 16.13 -18.85
N ALA A 214 2.05 15.15 -19.00
CA ALA A 214 3.41 15.37 -19.48
C ALA A 214 3.42 16.00 -20.89
N ALA A 215 2.57 15.51 -21.81
CA ALA A 215 2.46 16.06 -23.15
C ALA A 215 1.98 17.51 -23.14
N GLU A 216 1.01 17.85 -22.27
CA GLU A 216 0.53 19.22 -22.12
C GLU A 216 1.58 20.14 -21.49
N GLN A 217 2.30 19.68 -20.46
CA GLN A 217 3.39 20.43 -19.87
C GLN A 217 4.50 20.71 -20.89
N MET A 218 4.91 19.70 -21.69
CA MET A 218 5.89 19.90 -22.76
C MET A 218 5.42 20.89 -23.83
N ARG A 219 4.11 20.90 -24.14
CA ARG A 219 3.50 21.83 -25.11
C ARG A 219 3.49 23.26 -24.61
N LEU A 220 3.16 23.47 -23.34
CA LEU A 220 3.05 24.78 -22.71
C LEU A 220 4.37 25.29 -22.14
N TRP A 221 5.39 24.44 -21.99
CA TRP A 221 6.63 24.75 -21.28
C TRP A 221 7.24 26.10 -21.69
N SER A 222 7.39 26.33 -23.00
CA SER A 222 7.98 27.57 -23.54
C SER A 222 7.15 28.83 -23.31
N SER A 223 5.87 28.68 -22.93
CA SER A 223 4.94 29.78 -22.63
C SER A 223 4.74 30.03 -21.13
N VAL A 224 5.29 29.17 -20.27
CA VAL A 224 5.24 29.34 -18.81
C VAL A 224 6.35 30.29 -18.36
N ASP A 225 6.04 31.17 -17.41
CA ASP A 225 7.01 32.11 -16.85
C ASP A 225 8.20 31.37 -16.20
N SER A 226 9.40 31.94 -16.31
CA SER A 226 10.64 31.31 -15.82
C SER A 226 10.62 31.02 -14.31
N GLU A 227 9.97 31.88 -13.52
CA GLU A 227 9.78 31.67 -12.08
C GLU A 227 8.88 30.45 -11.82
N LYS A 228 7.79 30.33 -12.58
CA LYS A 228 6.85 29.21 -12.45
C LYS A 228 7.45 27.90 -12.93
N GLN A 229 8.26 27.91 -13.99
CA GLN A 229 9.04 26.75 -14.43
C GLN A 229 9.96 26.24 -13.32
N LYS A 230 10.69 27.15 -12.65
CA LYS A 230 11.60 26.79 -11.56
C LYS A 230 10.85 26.21 -10.35
N GLU A 231 9.69 26.78 -10.01
CA GLU A 231 8.82 26.27 -8.94
C GLU A 231 8.34 24.85 -9.27
N LEU A 232 7.89 24.59 -10.51
CA LEU A 232 7.43 23.27 -10.94
C LEU A 232 8.55 22.23 -10.90
N ILE A 233 9.74 22.56 -11.44
CA ILE A 233 10.92 21.68 -11.37
C ILE A 233 11.25 21.35 -9.92
N THR A 234 11.31 22.36 -9.05
CA THR A 234 11.63 22.18 -7.63
C THR A 234 10.58 21.30 -6.95
N SER A 235 9.29 21.49 -7.28
CA SER A 235 8.20 20.68 -6.74
C SER A 235 8.27 19.23 -7.22
N GLU A 236 8.53 18.98 -8.50
CA GLU A 236 8.68 17.64 -9.07
C GLU A 236 9.88 16.91 -8.43
N GLU A 237 11.04 17.56 -8.37
CA GLU A 237 12.24 17.02 -7.72
C GLU A 237 11.95 16.68 -6.25
N SER A 238 11.33 17.61 -5.51
CA SER A 238 10.98 17.38 -4.11
C SER A 238 10.02 16.19 -3.93
N THR A 239 9.04 16.03 -4.81
CA THR A 239 8.12 14.87 -4.80
C THR A 239 8.90 13.57 -5.03
N LEU A 240 9.78 13.54 -6.04
CA LEU A 240 10.59 12.37 -6.34
C LEU A 240 11.52 11.99 -5.16
N TYR A 241 12.23 12.97 -4.59
CA TYR A 241 13.12 12.76 -3.45
C TYR A 241 12.36 12.25 -2.23
N SER A 242 11.21 12.85 -1.91
CA SER A 242 10.38 12.41 -0.79
C SER A 242 9.95 10.95 -0.95
N GLN A 243 9.53 10.58 -2.15
CA GLN A 243 9.10 9.22 -2.43
C GLN A 243 10.25 8.21 -2.38
N ALA A 244 11.43 8.59 -2.84
CA ALA A 244 12.63 7.76 -2.77
C ALA A 244 13.02 7.46 -1.31
N ILE A 245 13.04 8.47 -0.45
CA ILE A 245 13.31 8.30 1.00
C ILE A 245 12.27 7.38 1.62
N HIS A 246 11.00 7.59 1.30
CA HIS A 246 9.90 6.80 1.84
C HIS A 246 9.97 5.33 1.42
N TYR A 247 10.28 5.04 0.16
CA TYR A 247 10.48 3.68 -0.32
C TYR A 247 11.73 3.03 0.28
N ALA A 248 12.83 3.77 0.44
CA ALA A 248 14.01 3.26 1.14
C ALA A 248 13.66 2.78 2.56
N ASN A 249 12.88 3.57 3.32
CA ASN A 249 12.43 3.19 4.67
C ASN A 249 11.54 1.94 4.67
N ARG A 250 10.63 1.82 3.69
CA ARG A 250 9.76 0.63 3.54
C ARG A 250 10.56 -0.62 3.19
N MET A 251 11.52 -0.50 2.27
CA MET A 251 12.43 -1.57 1.91
C MET A 251 13.28 -2.01 3.09
N VAL A 252 13.87 -1.08 3.84
CA VAL A 252 14.59 -1.37 5.08
C VAL A 252 13.70 -2.14 6.06
N SER A 253 12.46 -1.70 6.25
CA SER A 253 11.50 -2.32 7.17
C SER A 253 11.07 -3.73 6.76
N LEU A 254 11.02 -4.06 5.47
CA LEU A 254 10.52 -5.34 4.97
C LEU A 254 11.61 -6.32 4.53
N LEU A 255 12.79 -5.81 4.13
CA LEU A 255 13.88 -6.63 3.61
C LEU A 255 14.95 -6.94 4.64
N ILE A 256 15.14 -6.09 5.65
CA ILE A 256 16.13 -6.34 6.70
C ILE A 256 15.46 -7.19 7.79
N PRO A 257 15.90 -8.45 7.98
CA PRO A 257 15.38 -9.30 9.04
C PRO A 257 15.65 -8.65 10.40
N LEU A 258 14.65 -8.67 11.27
CA LEU A 258 14.81 -8.15 12.64
C LEU A 258 15.74 -9.03 13.50
N ASP A 259 15.89 -10.29 13.09
CA ASP A 259 16.58 -11.36 13.82
C ASP A 259 17.92 -11.75 13.17
N ILE A 260 18.79 -10.78 12.87
CA ILE A 260 20.15 -11.05 12.34
C ILE A 260 20.93 -11.99 13.31
N GLY A 261 20.62 -11.96 14.61
CA GLY A 261 21.22 -12.86 15.61
C GLY A 261 20.65 -14.29 15.67
N ASN A 262 19.33 -14.48 15.52
CA ASN A 262 18.72 -15.82 15.68
C ASN A 262 18.89 -16.73 14.46
N ARG A 263 19.03 -16.16 13.25
CA ARG A 263 19.27 -16.95 12.04
C ARG A 263 20.67 -17.57 12.03
N LEU A 264 21.68 -16.88 12.57
CA LEU A 264 23.02 -17.45 12.77
C LEU A 264 22.98 -18.65 13.71
N HIS A 265 22.23 -18.57 14.81
CA HIS A 265 22.10 -19.67 15.79
C HIS A 265 21.36 -20.90 15.22
N LYS A 266 20.33 -20.71 14.38
CA LYS A 266 19.66 -21.82 13.69
C LYS A 266 20.56 -22.48 12.63
N GLN A 267 21.40 -21.71 11.95
CA GLN A 267 22.35 -22.24 10.98
C GLN A 267 23.50 -22.99 11.68
N ASP A 268 23.99 -22.51 12.83
CA ASP A 268 24.96 -23.23 13.67
C ASP A 268 24.38 -24.54 14.21
N HIS A 269 23.13 -24.53 14.70
CA HIS A 269 22.47 -25.76 15.15
C HIS A 269 22.26 -26.78 14.02
N SER A 270 21.97 -26.33 12.80
CA SER A 270 21.86 -27.20 11.62
C SER A 270 23.22 -27.80 11.19
N LEU A 271 24.32 -27.07 11.37
CA LEU A 271 25.67 -27.54 11.04
C LEU A 271 26.23 -28.50 12.11
N ASP A 272 25.85 -28.33 13.38
CA ASP A 272 26.23 -29.24 14.46
C ASP A 272 25.47 -30.58 14.41
N GLU A 273 24.22 -30.59 13.93
CA GLU A 273 23.43 -31.82 13.76
C GLU A 273 23.96 -32.71 12.61
N GLU A 274 24.49 -32.09 11.53
CA GLU A 274 25.22 -32.79 10.47
C GLU A 274 26.61 -33.29 10.92
N ARG A 275 27.28 -32.58 11.84
CA ARG A 275 28.55 -33.04 12.42
C ARG A 275 28.39 -34.21 13.38
N ALA A 276 27.33 -34.23 14.18
CA ALA A 276 27.05 -35.33 15.10
C ALA A 276 26.73 -36.64 14.35
N SER A 277 26.10 -36.54 13.18
CA SER A 277 25.67 -37.69 12.37
C SER A 277 26.80 -38.40 11.62
N ASN A 278 27.99 -37.78 11.51
CA ASN A 278 29.14 -38.36 10.79
C ASN A 278 30.14 -39.13 11.67
N SER A 279 29.82 -39.38 12.95
CA SER A 279 30.75 -40.02 13.90
C SER A 279 30.53 -41.53 14.13
N ILE A 280 29.55 -42.17 13.48
CA ILE A 280 29.29 -43.62 13.60
C ILE A 280 29.44 -44.30 12.24
N ALA A 281 30.67 -44.59 11.82
CA ALA A 281 30.97 -45.67 10.85
C ALA A 281 32.50 -45.83 10.65
N ASN A 282 33.17 -46.53 11.58
CA ASN A 282 34.22 -47.54 11.29
C ASN A 282 35.04 -47.82 12.56
N ARG A 283 34.65 -48.84 13.33
CA ARG A 283 35.59 -49.71 14.05
C ARG A 283 34.99 -51.09 14.28
N TYR A 284 35.00 -51.91 13.24
CA TYR A 284 35.16 -53.37 13.35
C TYR A 284 35.97 -53.87 12.15
N VAL A 285 36.66 -55.00 12.34
CA VAL A 285 37.60 -55.71 11.44
C VAL A 285 39.03 -55.12 11.51
N VAL A 286 40.06 -55.76 12.07
CA VAL A 286 40.46 -57.18 12.24
C VAL A 286 40.91 -57.45 13.66
#